data_AF-A0A977N9I9-F1
#
_entry.id   AF-A0A977N9I9-F1
#
_cell.length_a   1.000
_cell.length_b   1.000
_cell.length_c   1.000
_cell.angle_alpha   90.00
_cell.angle_beta   90.00
_cell.angle_gamma   90.00
#
_symmetry.space_group_name_H-M   'P 1'
#
loop_
_entity.id
_entity.type
_entity.pdbx_description
1 polymer ?
#
loop_
_entity_poly.entity_id
_entity_poly.type
_entity_poly.pdbx_seq_one_letter_code
_entity_poly.pdbx_strand_id
1 'polypeptide(L)'
;MEVKGLKEAISVLKEIDRGYVTRAKIRAINRVAKRVVSVSVRSAAALVVAGDNRRQGIPVRTVRRRARVRLARADKPFANIYVNCDPLTAIRLLSSPPSTPMRGRKGKPLRIGKYRFDRGFIAQAPNGWWQVFERSGAGRYPLNVVKIPVADALRHAFNTQVVLQMKTEMPKELKHEISYELRRFTKK
;
A
#
# COMPACT_ATOMS: atom_id res chain seq x y z
N MET A 1 48.28 33.71 6.11
CA MET A 1 47.69 34.14 4.82
C MET A 1 46.19 33.89 4.87
N GLU A 2 45.37 34.93 4.95
CA GLU A 2 43.91 34.79 4.80
C GLU A 2 43.60 34.50 3.32
N VAL A 3 42.99 33.35 3.06
CA VAL A 3 42.56 32.98 1.71
C VAL A 3 41.40 33.90 1.33
N LYS A 4 41.63 34.79 0.36
CA LYS A 4 40.62 35.72 -0.15
C LYS A 4 39.41 34.93 -0.68
N GLY A 5 38.20 35.30 -0.27
CA GLY A 5 36.95 34.61 -0.70
C GLY A 5 36.56 33.38 0.11
N LEU A 6 37.32 32.98 1.14
CA LEU A 6 36.97 31.81 1.97
C LEU A 6 35.60 31.94 2.67
N LYS A 7 35.23 33.14 3.11
CA LYS A 7 33.91 33.41 3.71
C LYS A 7 32.76 33.22 2.71
N GLU A 8 32.95 33.65 1.46
CA GLU A 8 31.97 33.50 0.38
C GLU A 8 31.81 32.03 -0.04
N ALA A 9 32.93 31.30 -0.17
CA ALA A 9 32.90 29.87 -0.44
C ALA A 9 32.13 29.11 0.66
N ILE A 10 32.35 29.47 1.93
CA ILE A 10 31.63 28.87 3.07
C ILE A 10 30.13 29.22 3.02
N SER A 11 29.74 30.44 2.65
CA SER A 11 28.31 30.80 2.55
C SER A 11 27.62 30.03 1.42
N VAL A 12 28.27 29.88 0.27
CA VAL A 12 27.76 29.10 -0.86
C VAL A 12 27.59 27.62 -0.47
N LEU A 13 28.58 27.03 0.19
CA LEU A 13 28.49 25.64 0.68
C LEU A 13 27.33 25.46 1.66
N LYS A 14 27.11 26.42 2.57
CA LYS A 14 25.97 26.39 3.50
C LYS A 14 24.62 26.50 2.78
N GLU A 15 24.54 27.29 1.71
CA GLU A 15 23.32 27.40 0.89
C GLU A 15 23.01 26.09 0.15
N ILE A 16 24.04 25.46 -0.42
CA ILE A 16 23.92 24.16 -1.10
C ILE A 16 23.41 23.09 -0.13
N ASP A 17 23.99 23.01 1.07
CA ASP A 17 23.59 22.00 2.06
C ASP A 17 22.16 22.22 2.58
N ARG A 18 21.86 23.43 3.06
CA ARG A 18 20.56 23.76 3.68
C ARG A 18 19.42 23.78 2.67
N GLY A 19 19.69 24.17 1.43
CA GLY A 19 18.68 24.29 0.38
C GLY A 19 18.64 23.07 -0.53
N TYR A 20 19.64 22.96 -1.40
CA TYR A 20 19.64 22.06 -2.56
C TYR A 20 19.76 20.59 -2.16
N VAL A 21 20.71 20.26 -1.28
CA VAL A 21 20.92 18.88 -0.80
C VAL A 21 19.72 18.42 0.02
N THR A 22 19.19 19.27 0.89
CA THR A 22 17.99 18.95 1.69
C THR A 22 16.76 18.70 0.81
N ARG A 23 16.54 19.52 -0.23
CA ARG A 23 15.47 19.30 -1.21
C ARG A 23 15.64 17.99 -1.98
N ALA A 24 16.87 17.69 -2.42
CA ALA A 24 17.20 16.45 -3.12
C ALA A 24 16.91 15.22 -2.24
N LYS A 25 17.34 15.25 -0.96
CA LYS A 25 17.05 14.20 0.03
C LYS A 25 15.55 13.95 0.18
N ILE A 26 14.77 15.00 0.37
CA ILE A 26 13.30 14.89 0.53
C ILE A 26 12.65 14.26 -0.70
N ARG A 27 13.05 14.68 -1.90
CA ARG A 27 12.50 14.10 -3.14
C ARG A 27 12.87 12.63 -3.30
N ALA A 28 14.12 12.27 -3.05
CA ALA A 28 14.57 10.88 -3.11
C ALA A 28 13.75 9.99 -2.15
N ILE A 29 13.59 10.42 -0.89
CA ILE A 29 12.77 9.71 0.10
C ILE A 29 11.33 9.57 -0.38
N ASN A 30 10.73 10.64 -0.90
CA ASN A 30 9.35 10.63 -1.36
C ASN A 30 9.13 9.71 -2.59
N ARG A 31 10.09 9.65 -3.50
CA ARG A 31 10.05 8.72 -4.65
C ARG A 31 10.15 7.28 -4.19
N VAL A 32 11.12 6.96 -3.34
CA VAL A 32 11.29 5.60 -2.78
C VAL A 32 10.06 5.19 -1.98
N ALA A 33 9.53 6.04 -1.11
CA ALA A 33 8.33 5.74 -0.33
C ALA A 33 7.10 5.42 -1.21
N LYS A 34 6.87 6.21 -2.26
CA LYS A 34 5.79 5.94 -3.23
C LYS A 34 6.01 4.61 -3.96
N ARG A 35 7.25 4.32 -4.34
CA ARG A 35 7.64 3.06 -4.99
C ARG A 35 7.42 1.87 -4.08
N VAL A 36 7.88 1.95 -2.83
CA VAL A 36 7.66 0.94 -1.79
C VAL A 36 6.18 0.62 -1.67
N VAL A 37 5.29 1.61 -1.57
CA VAL A 37 3.85 1.35 -1.50
C VAL A 37 3.34 0.63 -2.76
N SER A 38 3.73 1.09 -3.95
CA SER A 38 3.30 0.48 -5.22
C SER A 38 3.72 -0.99 -5.36
N VAL A 39 4.96 -1.32 -4.98
CA VAL A 39 5.49 -2.68 -5.05
C VAL A 39 4.91 -3.55 -3.92
N SER A 40 4.86 -3.03 -2.70
CA SER A 40 4.34 -3.75 -1.52
C SER A 40 2.88 -4.10 -1.67
N VAL A 41 2.04 -3.19 -2.18
CA VAL A 41 0.62 -3.46 -2.41
C VAL A 41 0.43 -4.59 -3.42
N ARG A 42 1.23 -4.63 -4.50
CA ARG A 42 1.18 -5.70 -5.50
C ARG A 42 1.65 -7.04 -4.91
N SER A 43 2.75 -7.03 -4.16
CA SER A 43 3.27 -8.22 -3.49
C SER A 43 2.29 -8.76 -2.44
N ALA A 44 1.75 -7.90 -1.57
CA ALA A 44 0.74 -8.28 -0.59
C ALA A 44 -0.52 -8.84 -1.27
N ALA A 45 -1.01 -8.18 -2.32
CA ALA A 45 -2.15 -8.66 -3.06
C ALA A 45 -1.94 -10.07 -3.62
N ALA A 46 -0.74 -10.40 -4.10
CA ALA A 46 -0.40 -11.74 -4.58
C ALA A 46 -0.35 -12.79 -3.45
N LEU A 47 0.16 -12.42 -2.27
CA LEU A 47 0.33 -13.34 -1.13
C LEU A 47 -0.98 -13.67 -0.40
N VAL A 48 -1.96 -12.76 -0.38
CA VAL A 48 -3.21 -13.00 0.36
C VAL A 48 -3.96 -14.19 -0.20
N VAL A 49 -4.40 -15.07 0.71
CA VAL A 49 -5.26 -16.22 0.44
C VAL A 49 -6.71 -15.87 0.71
N ALA A 50 -7.61 -16.19 -0.21
CA ALA A 50 -9.04 -15.94 -0.08
C ALA A 50 -9.91 -17.14 -0.49
N GLY A 51 -11.07 -17.24 0.16
CA GLY A 51 -12.05 -18.30 -0.06
C GLY A 51 -11.66 -19.65 0.54
N ASP A 52 -12.62 -20.57 0.60
CA ASP A 52 -12.44 -21.91 1.16
C ASP A 52 -11.57 -22.79 0.26
N ASN A 53 -11.53 -22.45 -1.03
CA ASN A 53 -10.60 -23.03 -1.98
C ASN A 53 -9.16 -22.50 -1.87
N ARG A 54 -8.85 -21.72 -0.82
CA ARG A 54 -7.51 -21.19 -0.47
C ARG A 54 -6.76 -20.60 -1.66
N ARG A 55 -7.46 -19.84 -2.52
CA ARG A 55 -6.86 -19.25 -3.72
C ARG A 55 -5.99 -18.05 -3.33
N GLN A 56 -4.73 -18.10 -3.76
CA GLN A 56 -3.81 -16.97 -3.63
C GLN A 56 -4.14 -15.85 -4.63
N GLY A 57 -3.81 -14.63 -4.24
CA GLY A 57 -3.91 -13.45 -5.07
C GLY A 57 -5.29 -12.80 -5.03
N ILE A 58 -5.39 -11.58 -4.52
CA ILE A 58 -6.56 -10.67 -4.50
C ILE A 58 -6.35 -9.53 -5.51
N PRO A 59 -7.42 -8.90 -6.05
CA PRO A 59 -7.28 -7.69 -6.84
C PRO A 59 -6.51 -6.57 -6.11
N VAL A 60 -5.48 -6.02 -6.77
CA VAL A 60 -4.61 -4.96 -6.23
C VAL A 60 -5.40 -3.75 -5.73
N ARG A 61 -6.49 -3.39 -6.43
CA ARG A 61 -7.38 -2.27 -6.06
C ARG A 61 -7.93 -2.38 -4.63
N THR A 62 -8.16 -3.61 -4.16
CA THR A 62 -8.77 -3.91 -2.87
C THR A 62 -7.79 -3.66 -1.73
N VAL A 63 -6.50 -3.84 -2.00
CA VAL A 63 -5.41 -3.62 -1.06
C VAL A 63 -4.88 -2.18 -1.13
N ARG A 64 -4.86 -1.57 -2.32
CA ARG A 64 -4.27 -0.24 -2.58
C ARG A 64 -4.79 0.85 -1.63
N ARG A 65 -6.08 0.87 -1.33
CA ARG A 65 -6.69 1.89 -0.46
C ARG A 65 -6.31 1.76 1.02
N ARG A 66 -5.68 0.66 1.41
CA ARG A 66 -5.26 0.39 2.80
C ARG A 66 -3.92 1.02 3.16
N ALA A 67 -3.09 1.35 2.16
CA ALA A 67 -1.79 1.95 2.36
C ALA A 67 -1.83 3.46 2.07
N ARG A 68 -1.32 4.27 2.99
CA ARG A 68 -1.19 5.72 2.87
C ARG A 68 0.22 6.15 3.18
N VAL A 69 0.75 7.10 2.42
CA VAL A 69 2.09 7.67 2.66
C VAL A 69 1.95 9.09 3.14
N ARG A 70 2.55 9.39 4.30
CA ARG A 70 2.84 10.75 4.72
C ARG A 70 4.24 11.08 4.25
N LEU A 71 4.32 12.02 3.29
CA LEU A 71 5.55 12.40 2.61
C LEU A 71 6.49 13.18 3.54
N ALA A 72 7.79 13.06 3.26
CA ALA A 72 8.86 13.84 3.87
C ALA A 72 8.74 15.32 3.54
N ARG A 73 9.15 16.15 4.49
CA ARG A 73 9.16 17.61 4.46
C ARG A 73 10.52 18.14 4.93
N ALA A 74 10.75 19.44 4.83
CA ALA A 74 12.02 20.06 5.24
C ALA A 74 12.28 19.93 6.75
N ASP A 75 11.23 20.05 7.56
CA ASP A 75 11.27 19.85 9.02
C ASP A 75 11.34 18.37 9.41
N LYS A 76 10.81 17.47 8.55
CA LYS A 76 10.72 16.03 8.81
C LYS A 76 11.22 15.26 7.59
N PRO A 77 12.54 15.02 7.47
CA PRO A 77 13.16 14.37 6.32
C PRO A 77 12.97 12.85 6.36
N PHE A 78 11.78 12.37 6.66
CA PHE A 78 11.40 10.96 6.65
C PHE A 78 9.95 10.81 6.19
N ALA A 79 9.63 9.69 5.56
CA ALA A 79 8.28 9.38 5.10
C ALA A 79 7.70 8.23 5.92
N ASN A 80 6.46 8.39 6.37
CA ASN A 80 5.74 7.36 7.12
C ASN A 80 4.74 6.65 6.22
N ILE A 81 4.75 5.32 6.23
CA ILE A 81 3.79 4.48 5.52
C ILE A 81 2.82 3.89 6.55
N TYR A 82 1.55 4.23 6.44
CA TYR A 82 0.48 3.70 7.27
C TYR A 82 -0.28 2.63 6.50
N VAL A 83 -0.44 1.45 7.09
CA VAL A 83 -1.13 0.32 6.46
C VAL A 83 -2.24 -0.16 7.38
N ASN A 84 -3.49 -0.14 6.90
CA ASN A 84 -4.60 -0.78 7.61
C ASN A 84 -4.57 -2.29 7.36
N CYS A 85 -4.28 -3.04 8.43
CA CYS A 85 -4.17 -4.50 8.45
C CYS A 85 -5.47 -5.23 8.87
N ASP A 86 -6.58 -4.51 9.05
CA ASP A 86 -7.85 -5.11 9.44
C ASP A 86 -8.32 -6.12 8.39
N PRO A 87 -8.98 -7.22 8.80
CA PRO A 87 -9.50 -8.21 7.86
C PRO A 87 -10.36 -7.59 6.76
N LEU A 88 -10.27 -8.15 5.57
CA LEU A 88 -11.00 -7.68 4.40
C LEU A 88 -12.33 -8.42 4.29
N THR A 89 -13.45 -7.69 4.25
CA THR A 89 -14.75 -8.28 3.94
C THR A 89 -14.77 -8.84 2.51
N ALA A 90 -15.22 -10.07 2.30
CA ALA A 90 -15.19 -10.74 1.00
C ALA A 90 -15.98 -10.02 -0.10
N ILE A 91 -16.96 -9.17 0.24
CA ILE A 91 -17.66 -8.30 -0.71
C ILE A 91 -16.70 -7.42 -1.52
N ARG A 92 -15.57 -7.00 -0.94
CA ARG A 92 -14.56 -6.16 -1.61
C ARG A 92 -13.76 -6.88 -2.71
N LEU A 93 -13.99 -8.17 -2.91
CA LEU A 93 -13.49 -8.92 -4.05
C LEU A 93 -14.29 -8.61 -5.32
N LEU A 94 -15.57 -8.28 -5.17
CA LEU A 94 -16.41 -7.82 -6.27
C LEU A 94 -16.00 -6.42 -6.72
N SER A 95 -16.28 -6.11 -7.99
CA SER A 95 -16.07 -4.76 -8.54
C SER A 95 -17.09 -3.77 -8.04
N SER A 96 -18.33 -4.21 -7.98
CA SER A 96 -19.48 -3.45 -7.53
C SER A 96 -20.39 -4.38 -6.72
N PRO A 97 -21.11 -3.85 -5.72
CA PRO A 97 -22.13 -4.61 -5.03
C PRO A 97 -23.25 -5.01 -6.01
N PRO A 98 -23.89 -6.18 -5.84
CA PRO A 98 -25.02 -6.57 -6.66
C PRO A 98 -26.28 -5.76 -6.32
N SER A 99 -27.25 -5.70 -7.23
CA SER A 99 -28.54 -5.05 -6.99
C SER A 99 -29.54 -5.93 -6.24
N THR A 100 -29.35 -7.25 -6.27
CA THR A 100 -30.24 -8.23 -5.64
C THR A 100 -29.45 -9.26 -4.82
N PRO A 101 -30.07 -9.91 -3.82
CA PRO A 101 -29.41 -10.96 -3.06
C PRO A 101 -29.00 -12.12 -3.95
N MET A 102 -27.76 -12.58 -3.80
CA MET A 102 -27.20 -13.65 -4.63
C MET A 102 -26.79 -14.83 -3.77
N ARG A 103 -27.11 -16.04 -4.20
CA ARG A 103 -26.61 -17.28 -3.58
C ARG A 103 -26.19 -18.28 -4.65
N GLY A 104 -25.37 -19.25 -4.28
CA GLY A 104 -25.10 -20.40 -5.14
C GLY A 104 -26.38 -21.18 -5.45
N ARG A 105 -26.39 -21.95 -6.54
CA ARG A 105 -27.46 -22.94 -6.81
C ARG A 105 -27.58 -23.91 -5.62
N LYS A 106 -28.73 -24.59 -5.47
CA LYS A 106 -28.94 -25.57 -4.39
C LYS A 106 -27.76 -26.56 -4.33
N GLY A 107 -27.13 -26.69 -3.16
CA GLY A 107 -25.96 -27.53 -2.94
C GLY A 107 -24.62 -27.01 -3.52
N LYS A 108 -24.60 -25.82 -4.14
CA LYS A 108 -23.39 -25.22 -4.72
C LYS A 108 -22.91 -24.01 -3.90
N PRO A 109 -21.58 -23.78 -3.83
CA PRO A 109 -21.01 -22.61 -3.15
C PRO A 109 -21.33 -21.31 -3.88
N LEU A 110 -21.24 -20.19 -3.16
CA LEU A 110 -21.14 -18.87 -3.77
C LEU A 110 -19.78 -18.74 -4.44
N ARG A 111 -19.79 -18.29 -5.70
CA ARG A 111 -18.57 -17.99 -6.45
C ARG A 111 -18.44 -16.48 -6.65
N ILE A 112 -17.28 -15.95 -6.31
CA ILE A 112 -16.91 -14.57 -6.61
C ILE A 112 -15.63 -14.65 -7.44
N GLY A 113 -15.76 -14.49 -8.76
CA GLY A 113 -14.64 -14.77 -9.69
C GLY A 113 -14.07 -16.17 -9.47
N LYS A 114 -12.78 -16.24 -9.13
CA LYS A 114 -12.05 -17.50 -8.84
C LYS A 114 -12.22 -18.03 -7.41
N TYR A 115 -12.81 -17.25 -6.50
CA TYR A 115 -12.94 -17.63 -5.08
C TYR A 115 -14.23 -18.38 -4.83
N ARG A 116 -14.15 -19.39 -3.96
CA ARG A 116 -15.27 -20.22 -3.53
C ARG A 116 -15.58 -19.93 -2.07
N PHE A 117 -16.85 -19.69 -1.77
CA PHE A 117 -17.38 -19.54 -0.41
C PHE A 117 -18.49 -20.57 -0.21
N ASP A 118 -18.17 -21.65 0.50
CA ASP A 118 -19.09 -22.70 0.89
C ASP A 118 -20.14 -22.12 1.82
N ARG A 119 -21.41 -22.47 1.57
CA ARG A 119 -22.57 -21.92 2.30
C ARG A 119 -22.64 -20.37 2.32
N GLY A 120 -21.89 -19.71 1.44
CA GLY A 120 -21.86 -18.27 1.28
C GLY A 120 -23.07 -17.73 0.52
N PHE A 121 -23.49 -16.51 0.83
CA PHE A 121 -24.47 -15.76 0.05
C PHE A 121 -24.24 -14.24 0.23
N ILE A 122 -24.74 -13.44 -0.72
CA ILE A 122 -24.68 -11.99 -0.69
C ILE A 122 -26.06 -11.45 -0.31
N ALA A 123 -26.11 -10.63 0.73
CA ALA A 123 -27.32 -9.97 1.19
C ALA A 123 -26.99 -8.58 1.74
N GLN A 124 -28.01 -7.74 1.89
CA GLN A 124 -27.87 -6.48 2.61
C GLN A 124 -27.86 -6.77 4.12
N ALA A 125 -26.91 -6.16 4.81
CA ALA A 125 -26.89 -6.10 6.26
C ALA A 125 -27.98 -5.13 6.76
N PRO A 126 -28.35 -5.14 8.06
CA PRO A 126 -29.38 -4.26 8.61
C PRO A 126 -29.10 -2.75 8.41
N ASN A 127 -27.84 -2.39 8.19
CA ASN A 127 -27.41 -1.02 7.88
C ASN A 127 -27.51 -0.64 6.38
N GLY A 128 -28.05 -1.52 5.53
CA GLY A 128 -28.21 -1.31 4.08
C GLY A 128 -26.98 -1.65 3.23
N TRP A 129 -25.86 -2.07 3.84
CA TRP A 129 -24.64 -2.40 3.08
C TRP A 129 -24.65 -3.85 2.60
N TRP A 130 -24.26 -4.07 1.35
CA TRP A 130 -24.07 -5.41 0.81
C TRP A 130 -22.86 -6.10 1.45
N GLN A 131 -23.06 -7.33 1.91
CA GLN A 131 -22.01 -8.15 2.47
C GLN A 131 -22.12 -9.59 2.00
N VAL A 132 -20.98 -10.30 2.05
CA VAL A 132 -20.93 -11.75 1.88
C VAL A 132 -21.08 -12.35 3.26
N PHE A 133 -22.13 -13.13 3.44
CA PHE A 133 -22.41 -13.87 4.66
C PHE A 133 -22.16 -15.36 4.45
N GLU A 134 -21.80 -16.04 5.52
CA GLU A 134 -21.69 -17.49 5.61
C GLU A 134 -22.58 -18.00 6.74
N ARG A 135 -23.14 -19.20 6.55
CA ARG A 135 -23.89 -19.92 7.58
C ARG A 135 -23.01 -21.01 8.17
N SER A 136 -22.89 -21.02 9.50
CA SER A 136 -22.13 -22.04 10.23
C SER A 136 -22.70 -23.46 10.06
N GLY A 137 -24.00 -23.63 9.76
CA GLY A 137 -24.65 -24.94 9.64
C GLY A 137 -25.85 -24.97 8.69
N ALA A 138 -26.55 -26.11 8.66
CA ALA A 138 -27.77 -26.33 7.86
C ALA A 138 -29.01 -25.88 8.66
N GLY A 139 -29.38 -24.60 8.57
CA GLY A 139 -30.51 -24.02 9.32
C GLY A 139 -30.50 -22.49 9.33
N ARG A 140 -31.36 -21.85 10.14
CA ARG A 140 -31.34 -20.39 10.44
C ARG A 140 -30.19 -20.00 11.39
N TYR A 141 -29.01 -20.58 11.21
CA TYR A 141 -27.83 -20.31 12.03
C TYR A 141 -27.36 -18.85 11.94
N PRO A 142 -26.57 -18.38 12.93
CA PRO A 142 -26.02 -17.02 12.94
C PRO A 142 -25.30 -16.70 11.63
N LEU A 143 -25.54 -15.48 11.15
CA LEU A 143 -24.93 -14.96 9.93
C LEU A 143 -23.58 -14.37 10.26
N ASN A 144 -22.51 -15.00 9.76
CA ASN A 144 -21.17 -14.46 9.90
C ASN A 144 -20.77 -13.73 8.64
N VAL A 145 -20.14 -12.57 8.79
CA VAL A 145 -19.55 -11.84 7.67
C VAL A 145 -18.25 -12.52 7.29
N VAL A 146 -18.13 -12.93 6.03
CA VAL A 146 -16.91 -13.57 5.55
C VAL A 146 -15.79 -12.53 5.51
N LYS A 147 -14.79 -12.76 6.36
CA LYS A 147 -13.59 -11.92 6.48
C LYS A 147 -12.37 -12.69 5.96
N ILE A 148 -11.52 -12.00 5.24
CA ILE A 148 -10.30 -12.52 4.66
C ILE A 148 -9.12 -11.95 5.45
N PRO A 149 -8.28 -12.79 6.06
CA PRO A 149 -7.12 -12.33 6.81
C PRO A 149 -6.08 -11.76 5.83
N VAL A 150 -5.70 -10.49 6.04
CA VAL A 150 -4.71 -9.78 5.20
C VAL A 150 -3.49 -9.28 5.99
N ALA A 151 -3.55 -9.34 7.32
CA ALA A 151 -2.59 -8.68 8.19
C ALA A 151 -1.15 -9.17 7.96
N ASP A 152 -0.94 -10.49 7.97
CA ASP A 152 0.40 -11.07 7.89
C ASP A 152 1.01 -10.88 6.50
N ALA A 153 0.20 -11.07 5.44
CA ALA A 153 0.62 -10.82 4.07
C ALA A 153 1.03 -9.36 3.86
N LEU A 154 0.29 -8.40 4.46
CA LEU A 154 0.64 -6.99 4.41
C LEU A 154 1.91 -6.68 5.19
N ARG A 155 2.01 -7.11 6.45
CA ARG A 155 3.20 -6.88 7.29
C ARG A 155 4.46 -7.42 6.61
N HIS A 156 4.40 -8.67 6.15
CA HIS A 156 5.50 -9.32 5.45
C HIS A 156 5.89 -8.56 4.19
N ALA A 157 4.93 -8.25 3.30
CA ALA A 157 5.23 -7.55 2.06
C ALA A 157 5.83 -6.16 2.28
N PHE A 158 5.28 -5.37 3.20
CA PHE A 158 5.76 -4.02 3.47
C PHE A 158 7.14 -4.04 4.14
N ASN A 159 7.36 -4.86 5.17
CA ASN A 159 8.65 -4.92 5.86
C ASN A 159 9.78 -5.35 4.91
N THR A 160 9.54 -6.38 4.10
CA THR A 160 10.51 -6.88 3.13
C THR A 160 10.81 -5.85 2.05
N GLN A 161 9.78 -5.19 1.50
CA GLN A 161 9.97 -4.23 0.42
C GLN A 161 10.57 -2.90 0.89
N VAL A 162 10.29 -2.45 2.11
CA VAL A 162 10.94 -1.26 2.69
C VAL A 162 12.46 -1.45 2.70
N VAL A 163 12.93 -2.55 3.28
CA VAL A 163 14.38 -2.85 3.38
C VAL A 163 14.99 -3.01 1.99
N LEU A 164 14.33 -3.77 1.11
CA LEU A 164 14.82 -4.01 -0.24
C LEU A 164 14.96 -2.72 -1.05
N GLN A 165 13.89 -1.93 -1.16
CA GLN A 165 13.90 -0.70 -1.97
C GLN A 165 14.79 0.38 -1.37
N MET A 166 14.93 0.43 -0.05
CA MET A 166 15.87 1.34 0.60
C MET A 166 17.32 0.97 0.25
N LYS A 167 17.65 -0.32 0.17
CA LYS A 167 18.99 -0.77 -0.23
C LYS A 167 19.26 -0.56 -1.71
N THR A 168 18.29 -0.83 -2.59
CA THR A 168 18.51 -0.86 -4.04
C THR A 168 18.22 0.45 -4.76
N GLU A 169 17.14 1.15 -4.41
CA GLU A 169 16.65 2.31 -5.16
C GLU A 169 17.02 3.64 -4.51
N MET A 170 17.14 3.71 -3.19
CA MET A 170 17.50 4.95 -2.50
C MET A 170 18.84 5.54 -2.97
N PRO A 171 19.93 4.77 -3.14
CA PRO A 171 21.19 5.33 -3.65
C PRO A 171 21.04 5.92 -5.06
N LYS A 172 20.23 5.27 -5.92
CA LYS A 172 19.99 5.73 -7.30
C LYS A 172 19.20 7.03 -7.32
N GLU A 173 18.10 7.10 -6.56
CA GLU A 173 17.26 8.30 -6.47
C GLU A 173 18.01 9.46 -5.83
N LEU A 174 18.81 9.20 -4.80
CA LEU A 174 19.60 10.23 -4.14
C LEU A 174 20.70 10.78 -5.07
N LYS A 175 21.43 9.90 -5.78
CA LYS A 175 22.42 10.33 -6.78
C LYS A 175 21.77 11.20 -7.87
N HIS A 176 20.62 10.76 -8.37
CA HIS A 176 19.89 11.47 -9.41
C HIS A 176 19.40 12.84 -8.94
N GLU A 177 18.73 12.92 -7.78
CA GLU A 177 18.17 14.16 -7.25
C GLU A 177 19.25 15.17 -6.83
N ILE A 178 20.36 14.71 -6.24
CA ILE A 178 21.48 15.61 -5.91
C ILE A 178 22.10 16.16 -7.18
N SER A 179 22.35 15.31 -8.18
CA SER A 179 22.91 15.74 -9.47
C SER A 179 21.99 16.73 -10.18
N TYR A 180 20.67 16.53 -10.08
CA TYR A 180 19.66 17.42 -10.63
C TYR A 180 19.67 18.80 -9.94
N GLU A 181 19.65 18.84 -8.61
CA GLU A 181 19.65 20.10 -7.86
C GLU A 181 20.98 20.86 -8.01
N LEU A 182 22.13 20.18 -8.04
CA LEU A 182 23.43 20.81 -8.30
C LEU A 182 23.51 21.44 -9.69
N ARG A 183 23.05 20.73 -10.73
CA ARG A 183 22.97 21.29 -12.11
C ARG A 183 22.06 22.52 -12.17
N ARG A 184 21.02 22.56 -11.35
CA ARG A 184 20.12 23.71 -11.26
C ARG A 184 20.79 24.89 -10.56
N PHE A 185 21.63 24.63 -9.57
CA PHE A 185 22.42 25.66 -8.90
C PHE A 185 23.45 26.28 -9.86
N THR A 186 24.19 25.46 -10.62
CA THR A 186 25.24 25.95 -11.55
C THR A 186 24.72 26.66 -12.79
N LYS A 187 23.42 26.57 -13.08
CA LYS A 187 22.76 27.27 -14.21
C LYS A 187 22.17 28.63 -13.82
N LYS A 188 22.11 28.93 -12.53
CA LYS A 188 21.82 30.28 -12.06
C LYS A 188 23.07 31.14 -12.19
#